data_AF-A0A930HRZ5-F1
#
_entry.id   AF-A0A930HRZ5-F1
#
_cell.length_a   1.000
_cell.length_b   1.000
_cell.length_c   1.000
_cell.angle_alpha   90.00
_cell.angle_beta   90.00
_cell.angle_gamma   90.00
#
_symmetry.space_group_name_H-M   'P 1'
#
loop_
_entity.id
_entity.type
_entity.pdbx_description
1 polymer ?
#
loop_
_entity_poly.entity_id
_entity_poly.type
_entity_poly.pdbx_seq_one_letter_code
_entity_poly.pdbx_strand_id
1 'polypeptide(L)'
;MLRPSRHLLRLLPFALLLALSSCAGSLLSRAREAERTGAHYEAERLYKELYKSTPTKERQRRALYSLRAAEAAYRGRRYATARALLQRAQRLHLPDSLLRKSKLYTTLSTAALQAEDSSPQGLYEVERFDRLRSTRSEFGVSFTPDGRTLLFGSHRPTALSKSISPVTGEPLGRLYRLGQQADGTWLSAPDSLQGLAEATAELGTPSLSPDGRRLY
;
A
#
# COMPACT_ATOMS: atom_id res chain seq x y z
N MET A 1 -2.45 60.88 -8.80
CA MET A 1 -2.31 59.80 -9.82
C MET A 1 -0.89 59.24 -9.75
N LEU A 2 -0.68 58.12 -9.07
CA LEU A 2 0.65 57.47 -8.94
C LEU A 2 0.94 56.67 -10.21
N ARG A 3 1.91 57.10 -11.01
CA ARG A 3 2.43 56.33 -12.17
C ARG A 3 3.18 55.11 -11.63
N PRO A 4 2.75 53.87 -11.91
CA PRO A 4 3.51 52.70 -11.49
C PRO A 4 4.87 52.70 -12.23
N SER A 5 5.93 52.52 -11.46
CA SER A 5 7.30 52.46 -11.96
C SER A 5 7.44 51.33 -13.00
N ARG A 6 7.94 51.66 -14.19
CA ARG A 6 8.18 50.70 -15.29
C ARG A 6 9.12 49.54 -14.88
N HIS A 7 9.88 49.71 -13.80
CA HIS A 7 10.75 48.66 -13.24
C HIS A 7 9.97 47.59 -12.47
N LEU A 8 8.88 47.95 -11.77
CA LEU A 8 8.02 46.99 -11.05
C LEU A 8 7.29 46.04 -12.04
N LEU A 9 6.86 46.57 -13.20
CA LEU A 9 6.25 45.75 -14.24
C LEU A 9 7.23 44.76 -14.91
N ARG A 10 8.52 45.08 -14.93
CA ARG A 10 9.58 44.21 -15.51
C ARG A 10 10.04 43.11 -14.57
N LEU A 11 9.90 43.30 -13.26
CA LEU A 11 10.27 42.30 -12.24
C LEU A 11 9.17 41.25 -12.00
N LEU A 12 7.92 41.59 -12.30
CA LEU A 12 6.76 40.71 -12.15
C LEU A 12 6.85 39.39 -12.95
N PRO A 13 7.26 39.35 -14.23
CA PRO A 13 7.45 38.08 -14.94
C PRO A 13 8.59 37.24 -14.36
N PHE A 14 9.64 37.87 -13.82
CA PHE A 14 10.75 37.16 -13.19
C PHE A 14 10.34 36.53 -11.84
N ALA A 15 9.56 37.26 -11.03
CA ALA A 15 8.97 36.74 -9.80
C ALA A 15 7.96 35.61 -10.08
N LEU A 16 7.17 35.72 -11.16
CA LEU A 16 6.25 34.66 -11.60
C LEU A 16 7.00 33.39 -12.02
N LEU A 17 8.11 33.52 -12.77
CA LEU A 17 8.98 32.41 -13.16
C LEU A 17 9.64 31.73 -11.96
N LEU A 18 10.09 32.50 -10.97
CA LEU A 18 10.65 31.97 -9.71
C LEU A 18 9.58 31.22 -8.89
N ALA A 19 8.36 31.74 -8.79
CA ALA A 19 7.27 31.10 -8.06
C ALA A 19 6.86 29.74 -8.67
N LEU A 20 6.84 29.61 -10.00
CA LEU A 20 6.49 28.37 -10.70
C LEU A 20 7.52 27.24 -10.49
N SER A 21 8.80 27.59 -10.28
CA SER A 21 9.86 26.61 -10.00
C SER A 21 9.78 25.98 -8.60
N SER A 22 9.13 26.67 -7.65
CA SER A 22 9.05 26.26 -6.24
C SER A 22 8.07 25.10 -6.00
N CYS A 23 6.94 25.08 -6.71
CA CYS A 23 5.89 24.07 -6.51
C CYS A 23 6.32 22.64 -6.88
N ALA A 24 7.15 22.47 -7.92
CA ALA A 24 7.67 21.15 -8.30
C ALA A 24 8.79 20.68 -7.36
N GLY A 25 9.63 21.61 -6.89
CA GLY A 25 10.68 21.34 -5.92
C GLY A 25 10.13 20.89 -4.57
N SER A 26 9.07 21.55 -4.09
CA SER A 26 8.41 21.16 -2.84
C SER A 26 7.72 19.80 -2.94
N LEU A 27 7.12 19.45 -4.10
CA LEU A 27 6.46 18.16 -4.30
C LEU A 27 7.48 17.00 -4.34
N LEU A 28 8.62 17.18 -5.01
CA LEU A 28 9.70 16.20 -5.00
C LEU A 28 10.31 16.02 -3.60
N SER A 29 10.45 17.10 -2.84
CA SER A 29 10.92 17.02 -1.45
C SER A 29 9.99 16.17 -0.60
N ARG A 30 8.67 16.44 -0.68
CA ARG A 30 7.64 15.65 0.02
C ARG A 30 7.63 14.17 -0.41
N ALA A 31 7.80 13.89 -1.70
CA ALA A 31 7.86 12.51 -2.19
C ALA A 31 9.05 11.73 -1.59
N ARG A 32 10.22 12.38 -1.53
CA ARG A 32 11.43 11.81 -0.91
C ARG A 32 11.30 11.67 0.60
N GLU A 33 10.63 12.60 1.25
CA GLU A 33 10.32 12.51 2.68
C GLU A 33 9.42 11.31 2.96
N ALA A 34 8.34 11.14 2.20
CA ALA A 34 7.46 9.97 2.30
C ALA A 34 8.21 8.65 2.05
N GLU A 35 9.18 8.61 1.13
CA GLU A 35 10.06 7.44 0.96
C GLU A 35 10.91 7.18 2.21
N ARG A 36 11.49 8.22 2.81
CA ARG A 36 12.35 8.10 4.00
C ARG A 36 11.57 7.63 5.23
N THR A 37 10.34 8.09 5.39
CA THR A 37 9.48 7.71 6.52
C THR A 37 8.77 6.38 6.31
N GLY A 38 8.89 5.76 5.13
CA GLY A 38 8.22 4.50 4.80
C GLY A 38 6.74 4.65 4.48
N ALA A 39 6.24 5.88 4.25
CA ALA A 39 4.90 6.17 3.79
C ALA A 39 4.75 5.78 2.30
N HIS A 40 4.80 4.48 2.01
CA HIS A 40 4.91 3.93 0.65
C HIS A 40 3.75 4.32 -0.26
N TYR A 41 2.52 4.28 0.24
CA TYR A 41 1.36 4.70 -0.54
C TYR A 41 1.35 6.22 -0.81
N GLU A 42 1.75 7.03 0.17
CA GLU A 42 1.88 8.47 -0.05
C GLU A 42 2.99 8.80 -1.06
N ALA A 43 4.16 8.15 -0.95
CA ALA A 43 5.25 8.27 -1.90
C ALA A 43 4.80 7.90 -3.31
N GLU A 44 4.09 6.78 -3.48
CA GLU A 44 3.50 6.35 -4.75
C GLU A 44 2.62 7.47 -5.33
N ARG A 45 1.71 8.02 -4.53
CA ARG A 45 0.80 9.11 -4.94
C ARG A 45 1.57 10.35 -5.38
N LEU A 46 2.56 10.79 -4.60
CA LEU A 46 3.36 11.98 -4.92
C LEU A 46 4.19 11.80 -6.19
N TYR A 47 4.80 10.63 -6.42
CA TYR A 47 5.51 10.35 -7.67
C TYR A 47 4.58 10.27 -8.88
N LYS A 48 3.35 9.76 -8.71
CA LYS A 48 2.31 9.83 -9.76
C LYS A 48 1.94 11.28 -10.09
N GLU A 49 1.89 12.17 -9.11
CA GLU A 49 1.66 13.60 -9.36
C GLU A 49 2.85 14.25 -10.07
N LEU A 50 4.10 13.96 -9.67
CA LEU A 50 5.30 14.41 -10.41
C LEU A 50 5.29 13.92 -11.86
N TYR A 51 4.89 12.68 -12.09
CA TYR A 51 4.76 12.14 -13.44
C TYR A 51 3.77 12.94 -14.29
N LYS A 52 2.61 13.30 -13.72
CA LYS A 52 1.58 14.08 -14.42
C LYS A 52 2.04 15.50 -14.73
N SER A 53 2.72 16.15 -13.78
CA SER A 53 3.18 17.54 -13.92
C SER A 53 4.41 17.70 -14.81
N THR A 54 5.14 16.62 -15.11
CA THR A 54 6.33 16.67 -15.96
C THR A 54 5.96 16.69 -17.46
N PRO A 55 6.50 17.61 -18.27
CA PRO A 55 6.22 17.68 -19.72
C PRO A 55 6.49 16.36 -20.46
N THR A 56 5.69 16.06 -21.49
CA THR A 56 5.82 14.82 -22.28
C THR A 56 7.15 14.69 -23.02
N LYS A 57 7.82 15.82 -23.30
CA LYS A 57 9.15 15.88 -23.91
C LYS A 57 10.24 15.35 -22.97
N GLU A 58 10.07 15.51 -21.65
CA GLU A 58 11.00 15.00 -20.63
C GLU A 58 10.74 13.50 -20.34
N ARG A 59 10.80 12.66 -21.38
CA ARG A 59 10.45 11.24 -21.30
C ARG A 59 11.22 10.49 -20.21
N GLN A 60 12.53 10.72 -20.11
CA GLN A 60 13.40 10.07 -19.12
C GLN A 60 13.00 10.43 -17.68
N ARG A 61 12.69 11.71 -17.42
CA ARG A 61 12.27 12.16 -16.09
C ARG A 61 10.91 11.58 -15.70
N ARG A 62 9.96 11.55 -16.64
CA ARG A 62 8.67 10.86 -16.46
C ARG A 62 8.87 9.37 -16.16
N ALA A 63 9.75 8.72 -16.90
CA ALA A 63 10.04 7.30 -16.72
C ALA A 63 10.62 7.03 -15.32
N LEU A 64 11.54 7.88 -14.85
CA LEU A 64 12.10 7.80 -13.50
C LEU A 64 11.03 7.96 -12.40
N TYR A 65 10.13 8.93 -12.52
CA TYR A 65 9.04 9.08 -11.56
C TYR A 65 8.06 7.89 -11.59
N SER A 66 7.81 7.32 -12.77
CA SER A 66 7.02 6.10 -12.89
C SER A 66 7.69 4.90 -12.20
N LEU A 67 9.02 4.78 -12.34
CA LEU A 67 9.80 3.75 -11.64
C LEU A 67 9.72 3.94 -10.11
N ARG A 68 9.95 5.16 -9.60
CA ARG A 68 9.85 5.43 -8.15
C ARG A 68 8.45 5.17 -7.59
N ALA A 69 7.41 5.58 -8.33
CA ALA A 69 6.04 5.23 -7.97
C ALA A 69 5.83 3.70 -7.94
N ALA A 70 6.43 2.97 -8.88
CA ALA A 70 6.33 1.51 -8.91
C ALA A 70 7.04 0.85 -7.72
N GLU A 71 8.22 1.34 -7.34
CA GLU A 71 8.97 0.85 -6.19
C GLU A 71 8.23 1.13 -4.87
N ALA A 72 7.63 2.32 -4.75
CA ALA A 72 6.78 2.66 -3.62
C ALA A 72 5.55 1.75 -3.56
N ALA A 73 4.85 1.55 -4.68
CA ALA A 73 3.73 0.62 -4.77
C ALA A 73 4.12 -0.83 -4.41
N TYR A 74 5.30 -1.29 -4.84
CA TYR A 74 5.83 -2.61 -4.49
C TYR A 74 6.06 -2.75 -2.99
N ARG A 75 6.70 -1.75 -2.35
CA ARG A 75 6.91 -1.74 -0.90
C ARG A 75 5.60 -1.69 -0.11
N GLY A 76 4.59 -0.99 -0.64
CA GLY A 76 3.20 -1.02 -0.14
C GLY A 76 2.42 -2.27 -0.49
N ARG A 77 3.06 -3.34 -1.02
CA ARG A 77 2.44 -4.61 -1.45
C ARG A 77 1.36 -4.50 -2.53
N ARG A 78 1.30 -3.38 -3.24
CA ARG A 78 0.37 -3.13 -4.36
C ARG A 78 0.96 -3.65 -5.67
N TYR A 79 1.27 -4.94 -5.71
CA TYR A 79 2.09 -5.55 -6.77
C TYR A 79 1.51 -5.38 -8.19
N ALA A 80 0.19 -5.47 -8.35
CA ALA A 80 -0.47 -5.21 -9.63
C ALA A 80 -0.26 -3.75 -10.11
N THR A 81 -0.30 -2.78 -9.19
CA THR A 81 -0.03 -1.37 -9.50
C THR A 81 1.45 -1.15 -9.83
N ALA A 82 2.36 -1.76 -9.06
CA ALA A 82 3.79 -1.71 -9.31
C ALA A 82 4.12 -2.22 -10.73
N ARG A 83 3.53 -3.36 -11.13
CA ARG A 83 3.70 -3.94 -12.47
C ARG A 83 3.28 -2.97 -13.57
N ALA A 84 2.11 -2.35 -13.45
CA ALA A 84 1.61 -1.40 -14.44
C ALA A 84 2.51 -0.15 -14.56
N LEU A 85 3.04 0.34 -13.44
CA LEU A 85 3.96 1.49 -13.41
C LEU A 85 5.35 1.15 -13.96
N LEU A 86 5.85 -0.06 -13.75
CA LEU A 86 7.09 -0.55 -14.37
C LEU A 86 6.93 -0.67 -15.89
N GLN A 87 5.83 -1.27 -16.36
CA GLN A 87 5.52 -1.33 -17.80
C GLN A 87 5.44 0.07 -18.42
N ARG A 88 4.89 1.05 -17.69
CA ARG A 88 4.90 2.46 -18.13
C ARG A 88 6.32 3.02 -18.22
N ALA A 89 7.18 2.80 -17.23
CA ALA A 89 8.58 3.25 -17.27
C ALA A 89 9.34 2.62 -18.45
N GLN A 90 9.12 1.34 -18.72
CA GLN A 90 9.69 0.62 -19.87
C GLN A 90 9.23 1.21 -21.21
N ARG A 91 7.93 1.52 -21.36
CA ARG A 91 7.40 2.18 -22.58
C ARG A 91 7.99 3.57 -22.84
N LEU A 92 8.54 4.22 -21.82
CA LEU A 92 9.25 5.49 -21.94
C LEU A 92 10.76 5.32 -22.17
N HIS A 93 11.22 4.09 -22.43
CA HIS A 93 12.61 3.74 -22.69
C HIS A 93 13.56 4.12 -21.55
N LEU A 94 13.17 3.85 -20.30
CA LEU A 94 14.10 3.93 -19.17
C LEU A 94 15.15 2.81 -19.30
N PRO A 95 16.44 3.08 -19.04
CA PRO A 95 17.50 2.07 -19.13
C PRO A 95 17.22 0.82 -18.27
N ASP A 96 17.44 -0.36 -18.85
CA ASP A 96 17.18 -1.65 -18.20
C ASP A 96 17.97 -1.86 -16.91
N SER A 97 19.17 -1.26 -16.80
CA SER A 97 20.00 -1.30 -15.59
C SER A 97 19.27 -0.74 -14.36
N LEU A 98 18.35 0.22 -14.55
CA LEU A 98 17.53 0.79 -13.48
C LEU A 98 16.30 -0.07 -13.17
N LEU A 99 15.77 -0.82 -14.15
CA LEU A 99 14.55 -1.60 -14.00
C LEU A 99 14.80 -2.99 -13.41
N ARG A 100 16.00 -3.55 -13.57
CA ARG A 100 16.30 -4.98 -13.33
C ARG A 100 15.79 -5.51 -11.99
N LYS A 101 16.12 -4.84 -10.89
CA LYS A 101 15.77 -5.28 -9.52
C LYS A 101 14.27 -5.19 -9.26
N SER A 102 13.67 -4.03 -9.55
CA SER A 102 12.25 -3.76 -9.33
C SER A 102 11.36 -4.65 -10.20
N LYS A 103 11.78 -4.94 -11.44
CA LYS A 103 11.14 -5.90 -12.34
C LYS A 103 11.18 -7.31 -11.78
N LEU A 104 12.34 -7.80 -11.34
CA LEU A 104 12.48 -9.14 -10.76
C LEU A 104 11.54 -9.33 -9.57
N TYR A 105 11.57 -8.42 -8.60
CA TYR A 105 10.72 -8.49 -7.42
C TYR A 105 9.23 -8.47 -7.75
N THR A 106 8.83 -7.59 -8.67
CA THR A 106 7.42 -7.49 -9.07
C THR A 106 6.98 -8.76 -9.80
N THR A 107 7.83 -9.32 -10.67
CA THR A 107 7.57 -10.60 -11.33
C THR A 107 7.37 -11.71 -10.31
N LEU A 108 8.26 -11.87 -9.34
CA LEU A 108 8.12 -12.90 -8.29
C LEU A 108 6.84 -12.72 -7.47
N SER A 109 6.45 -11.48 -7.15
CA SER A 109 5.23 -11.19 -6.38
C SER A 109 3.92 -11.31 -7.16
N THR A 110 3.97 -11.38 -8.50
CA THR A 110 2.77 -11.43 -9.36
C THR A 110 2.72 -12.65 -10.28
N ALA A 111 3.76 -13.49 -10.24
CA ALA A 111 3.76 -14.76 -10.93
C ALA A 111 2.58 -15.59 -10.43
N ALA A 112 1.78 -16.08 -11.37
CA ALA A 112 0.82 -17.13 -11.02
C ALA A 112 1.65 -18.32 -10.55
N LEU A 113 1.52 -18.68 -9.27
CA LEU A 113 2.05 -19.94 -8.78
C LEU A 113 1.27 -21.02 -9.52
N GLN A 114 1.91 -21.67 -10.48
CA GLN A 114 1.42 -22.95 -10.97
C GLN A 114 1.56 -23.90 -9.80
N ALA A 115 0.47 -24.55 -9.40
CA ALA A 115 0.56 -25.68 -8.50
C ALA A 115 1.40 -26.70 -9.27
N GLU A 116 2.65 -26.88 -8.85
CA GLU A 116 3.40 -28.05 -9.26
C GLU A 116 2.63 -29.25 -8.71
N ASP A 117 2.23 -30.19 -9.58
CA ASP A 117 1.60 -31.46 -9.18
C ASP A 117 2.50 -32.33 -8.29
N SER A 118 3.72 -31.86 -8.00
CA SER A 118 4.65 -32.44 -7.04
C SER A 118 4.31 -32.02 -5.60
N SER A 119 3.09 -32.35 -5.15
CA SER A 119 2.91 -32.54 -3.71
C SER A 119 3.58 -33.88 -3.35
N PRO A 120 4.67 -33.91 -2.55
CA PRO A 120 5.01 -35.16 -1.89
C PRO A 120 3.77 -35.61 -1.12
N GLN A 121 3.50 -36.92 -1.07
CA GLN A 121 2.43 -37.51 -0.25
C GLN A 121 2.67 -37.10 1.21
N GLY A 122 2.20 -35.93 1.58
CA GLY A 122 2.44 -35.31 2.87
C GLY A 122 1.42 -35.80 3.88
N LEU A 123 1.76 -35.73 5.16
CA LEU A 123 0.86 -36.06 6.26
C LEU A 123 -0.32 -35.09 6.41
N TYR A 124 -0.43 -34.09 5.53
CA TYR A 124 -1.41 -33.01 5.60
C TYR A 124 -1.95 -32.72 4.21
N GLU A 125 -3.26 -32.51 4.15
CA GLU A 125 -3.95 -31.96 2.99
C GLU A 125 -4.02 -30.44 3.12
N VAL A 126 -3.58 -29.74 2.08
CA VAL A 126 -3.63 -28.27 2.04
C VAL A 126 -4.81 -27.86 1.19
N GLU A 127 -5.81 -27.28 1.83
CA GLU A 127 -6.98 -26.75 1.15
C GLU A 127 -7.04 -25.22 1.23
N ARG A 128 -7.68 -24.64 0.23
CA ARG A 128 -7.97 -23.22 0.19
C ARG A 128 -9.04 -22.88 1.24
N PHE A 129 -8.69 -22.02 2.20
CA PHE A 129 -9.63 -21.58 3.24
C PHE A 129 -10.37 -20.29 2.86
N ASP A 130 -11.53 -20.43 2.21
CA ASP A 130 -12.27 -19.27 1.67
C ASP A 130 -12.92 -18.35 2.71
N ARG A 131 -13.10 -18.82 3.95
CA ARG A 131 -13.72 -18.01 5.03
C ARG A 131 -12.90 -16.76 5.38
N LEU A 132 -11.58 -16.80 5.18
CA LEU A 132 -10.68 -15.65 5.37
C LEU A 132 -10.39 -14.88 4.09
N ARG A 133 -10.98 -15.27 2.94
CA ARG A 133 -10.71 -14.63 1.66
C ARG A 133 -11.17 -13.17 1.66
N SER A 134 -10.26 -12.27 1.30
CA SER A 134 -10.46 -10.82 1.30
C SER A 134 -9.86 -10.19 0.05
N THR A 135 -10.38 -9.03 -0.33
CA THR A 135 -9.71 -8.13 -1.28
C THR A 135 -8.72 -7.17 -0.60
N ARG A 136 -8.58 -7.30 0.73
CA ARG A 136 -7.73 -6.51 1.61
C ARG A 136 -6.71 -7.38 2.31
N SER A 137 -5.73 -6.77 2.97
CA SER A 137 -4.71 -7.52 3.68
C SER A 137 -5.27 -8.07 5.01
N GLU A 138 -5.11 -9.37 5.20
CA GLU A 138 -5.31 -10.09 6.46
C GLU A 138 -3.94 -10.32 7.10
N PHE A 139 -3.82 -10.13 8.41
CA PHE A 139 -2.53 -10.17 9.11
C PHE A 139 -2.70 -10.46 10.59
N GLY A 140 -1.62 -10.84 11.28
CA GLY A 140 -1.60 -11.03 12.73
C GLY A 140 -2.68 -11.99 13.22
N VAL A 141 -2.38 -13.29 13.24
CA VAL A 141 -3.35 -14.33 13.58
C VAL A 141 -3.02 -14.97 14.93
N SER A 142 -4.04 -15.20 15.74
CA SER A 142 -3.97 -15.98 16.99
C SER A 142 -5.21 -16.84 17.16
N PHE A 143 -5.06 -17.95 17.87
CA PHE A 143 -6.17 -18.81 18.27
C PHE A 143 -6.51 -18.63 19.74
N THR A 144 -7.78 -18.85 20.09
CA THR A 144 -8.17 -19.09 21.49
C THR A 144 -7.51 -20.36 22.03
N PRO A 145 -7.32 -20.49 23.36
CA PRO A 145 -6.68 -21.67 23.95
C PRO A 145 -7.36 -23.01 23.61
N ASP A 146 -8.67 -22.99 23.36
CA ASP A 146 -9.45 -24.15 22.93
C ASP A 146 -9.36 -24.45 21.41
N GLY A 147 -8.65 -23.60 20.65
CA GLY A 147 -8.45 -23.75 19.21
C GLY A 147 -9.69 -23.45 18.35
N ARG A 148 -10.83 -23.08 18.95
CA ARG A 148 -12.11 -22.96 18.24
C ARG A 148 -12.37 -21.59 17.64
N THR A 149 -11.62 -20.57 18.03
CA THR A 149 -11.78 -19.21 17.53
C THR A 149 -10.45 -18.65 17.04
N LEU A 150 -10.47 -18.14 15.82
CA LEU A 150 -9.43 -17.34 15.21
C LEU A 150 -9.67 -15.87 15.53
N LEU A 151 -8.65 -15.18 16.01
CA LEU A 151 -8.57 -13.73 16.08
C LEU A 151 -7.52 -13.25 15.08
N PHE A 152 -7.87 -12.26 14.27
CA PHE A 152 -6.95 -11.75 13.26
C PHE A 152 -7.16 -10.27 12.95
N GLY A 153 -6.11 -9.61 12.48
CA GLY A 153 -6.15 -8.26 11.92
C GLY A 153 -6.60 -8.27 10.46
N SER A 154 -7.43 -7.31 10.09
CA SER A 154 -7.92 -7.15 8.72
C SER A 154 -8.08 -5.68 8.34
N HIS A 155 -7.71 -5.32 7.11
CA HIS A 155 -8.01 -4.00 6.52
C HIS A 155 -9.34 -3.98 5.77
N ARG A 156 -10.22 -4.97 5.99
CA ARG A 156 -11.59 -4.95 5.46
C ARG A 156 -12.29 -3.67 5.91
N PRO A 157 -12.94 -2.94 4.98
CA PRO A 157 -13.64 -1.71 5.35
C PRO A 157 -14.86 -2.04 6.20
N THR A 158 -15.09 -1.19 7.20
CA THR A 158 -16.34 -1.11 7.98
C THR A 158 -16.90 0.30 7.88
N ALA A 159 -18.12 0.54 8.36
CA ALA A 159 -18.67 1.89 8.47
C ALA A 159 -17.79 2.83 9.31
N LEU A 160 -16.90 2.29 10.14
CA LEU A 160 -15.98 3.04 11.02
C LEU A 160 -14.60 3.31 10.39
N SER A 161 -14.32 2.78 9.20
CA SER A 161 -13.02 2.88 8.54
C SER A 161 -12.83 4.24 7.86
N LYS A 162 -12.51 5.28 8.65
CA LYS A 162 -12.40 6.68 8.17
C LYS A 162 -11.02 7.07 7.66
N SER A 163 -9.96 6.50 8.22
CA SER A 163 -8.57 6.88 7.96
C SER A 163 -7.87 5.86 7.06
N ILE A 164 -7.07 6.35 6.11
CA ILE A 164 -6.24 5.53 5.21
C ILE A 164 -4.79 5.56 5.68
N SER A 165 -4.17 4.39 5.74
CA SER A 165 -2.75 4.22 6.05
C SER A 165 -1.88 4.86 4.96
N PRO A 166 -0.95 5.77 5.30
CA PRO A 166 -0.03 6.34 4.32
C PRO A 166 1.01 5.31 3.85
N VAL A 167 1.11 4.16 4.52
CA VAL A 167 2.01 3.05 4.18
C VAL A 167 1.35 2.14 3.14
N THR A 168 0.17 1.59 3.42
CA THR A 168 -0.47 0.56 2.58
C THR A 168 -1.49 1.14 1.59
N GLY A 169 -2.07 2.30 1.92
CA GLY A 169 -3.20 2.85 1.18
C GLY A 169 -4.52 2.12 1.42
N GLU A 170 -4.56 1.25 2.44
CA GLU A 170 -5.76 0.60 2.93
C GLU A 170 -6.29 1.35 4.18
N PRO A 171 -7.58 1.18 4.56
CA PRO A 171 -8.05 1.68 5.84
C PRO A 171 -7.28 1.03 6.99
N LEU A 172 -7.08 1.74 8.10
CA LEU A 172 -6.39 1.16 9.28
C LEU A 172 -7.03 -0.16 9.70
N GLY A 173 -6.18 -1.16 9.97
CA GLY A 173 -6.63 -2.50 10.30
C GLY A 173 -7.44 -2.57 11.60
N ARG A 174 -8.39 -3.51 11.65
CA ARG A 174 -9.20 -3.83 12.84
C ARG A 174 -9.10 -5.30 13.17
N LEU A 175 -9.44 -5.66 14.41
CA LEU A 175 -9.55 -7.06 14.81
C LEU A 175 -10.88 -7.64 14.36
N TYR A 176 -10.81 -8.88 13.89
CA TYR A 176 -11.93 -9.73 13.54
C TYR A 176 -11.79 -11.05 14.28
N ARG A 177 -12.93 -11.71 14.48
CA ARG A 177 -12.98 -13.09 14.98
C ARG A 177 -13.67 -14.01 13.97
N LEU A 178 -13.21 -15.24 13.88
CA LEU A 178 -13.88 -16.31 13.15
C LEU A 178 -13.98 -17.53 14.07
N GLY A 179 -15.21 -17.95 14.39
CA GLY A 179 -15.47 -19.08 15.27
C GLY A 179 -15.75 -20.36 14.51
N GLN A 180 -15.54 -21.48 15.19
CA GLN A 180 -15.95 -22.82 14.77
C GLN A 180 -17.19 -23.24 15.56
N GLN A 181 -18.14 -23.87 14.88
CA GLN A 181 -19.33 -24.47 15.47
C GLN A 181 -18.98 -25.77 16.22
N ALA A 182 -19.93 -26.27 17.02
CA ALA A 182 -19.72 -27.47 17.84
C ALA A 182 -19.44 -28.74 17.03
N ASP A 183 -19.94 -28.79 15.79
CA ASP A 183 -19.72 -29.87 14.81
C ASP A 183 -18.38 -29.76 14.07
N GLY A 184 -17.57 -28.73 14.35
CA GLY A 184 -16.31 -28.46 13.66
C GLY A 184 -16.45 -27.57 12.42
N THR A 185 -17.66 -27.14 12.05
CA THR A 185 -17.87 -26.28 10.88
C THR A 185 -17.46 -24.83 11.20
N TRP A 186 -16.58 -24.23 10.39
CA TRP A 186 -16.26 -22.80 10.54
C TRP A 186 -17.43 -21.91 10.12
N LEU A 187 -17.64 -20.82 10.87
CA LEU A 187 -18.63 -19.80 10.52
C LEU A 187 -18.40 -19.26 9.10
N SER A 188 -19.48 -18.84 8.45
CA SER A 188 -19.44 -18.46 7.04
C SER A 188 -18.70 -17.16 6.77
N ALA A 189 -18.65 -16.26 7.76
CA ALA A 189 -17.98 -14.98 7.68
C ALA A 189 -17.38 -14.58 9.04
N PRO A 190 -16.26 -13.84 9.04
CA PRO A 190 -15.71 -13.26 10.26
C PRO A 190 -16.60 -12.15 10.84
N ASP A 191 -16.63 -12.06 12.16
CA ASP A 191 -17.28 -11.00 12.92
C ASP A 191 -16.28 -9.86 13.20
N SER A 192 -16.72 -8.61 12.99
CA SER A 192 -15.89 -7.40 13.09
C SER A 192 -15.68 -6.89 14.50
N LEU A 193 -16.09 -7.65 15.52
CA LEU A 193 -15.95 -7.31 16.94
C LEU A 193 -16.45 -5.88 17.21
N GLN A 194 -17.71 -5.63 16.83
CA GLN A 194 -18.34 -4.32 16.96
C GLN A 194 -18.31 -3.86 18.43
N GLY A 195 -18.01 -2.58 18.64
CA GLY A 195 -17.85 -1.99 19.98
C GLY A 195 -16.40 -1.78 20.41
N LEU A 196 -15.42 -2.41 19.74
CA LEU A 196 -14.02 -2.04 19.92
C LEU A 196 -13.76 -0.63 19.35
N ALA A 197 -12.92 0.14 20.07
CA ALA A 197 -12.52 1.49 19.71
C ALA A 197 -11.99 1.58 18.27
N GLU A 198 -12.14 2.75 17.64
CA GLU A 198 -11.53 3.00 16.34
C GLU A 198 -10.00 2.91 16.44
N ALA A 199 -9.38 2.18 15.52
CA ALA A 199 -7.93 2.08 15.45
C ALA A 199 -7.35 3.46 15.05
N THR A 200 -6.41 3.97 15.85
CA THR A 200 -5.68 5.21 15.57
C THR A 200 -4.35 4.97 14.87
N ALA A 201 -3.89 3.72 14.86
CA ALA A 201 -2.68 3.23 14.21
C ALA A 201 -2.88 1.77 13.76
N GLU A 202 -1.93 1.22 13.00
CA GLU A 202 -1.96 -0.20 12.63
C GLU A 202 -1.83 -1.09 13.86
N LEU A 203 -2.65 -2.15 13.91
CA LEU A 203 -2.66 -3.10 15.02
C LEU A 203 -1.54 -4.12 14.88
N GLY A 204 -1.03 -4.58 16.03
CA GLY A 204 -0.09 -5.70 16.09
C GLY A 204 -0.78 -7.05 15.90
N THR A 205 -0.03 -8.12 16.16
CA THR A 205 -0.61 -9.47 16.25
C THR A 205 -1.40 -9.57 17.56
N PRO A 206 -2.71 -9.87 17.52
CA PRO A 206 -3.52 -10.01 18.73
C PRO A 206 -2.95 -11.14 19.59
N SER A 207 -2.96 -10.99 20.91
CA SER A 207 -2.51 -12.04 21.83
C SER A 207 -3.50 -12.26 22.96
N LEU A 208 -3.66 -13.50 23.39
CA LEU A 208 -4.63 -13.87 24.42
C LEU A 208 -3.92 -14.32 25.69
N SER A 209 -4.52 -14.02 26.84
CA SER A 209 -4.12 -14.64 28.11
C SER A 209 -4.29 -16.17 28.06
N PRO A 210 -3.57 -16.95 28.89
CA PRO A 210 -3.70 -18.41 28.90
C PRO A 210 -5.12 -18.92 29.17
N ASP A 211 -5.92 -18.15 29.92
CA ASP A 211 -7.33 -18.45 30.18
C ASP A 211 -8.29 -17.96 29.07
N GLY A 212 -7.77 -17.30 28.04
CA GLY A 212 -8.53 -16.76 26.90
C GLY A 212 -9.43 -15.56 27.24
N ARG A 213 -9.36 -15.02 28.47
CA ARG A 213 -10.30 -13.98 28.94
C ARG A 213 -9.84 -12.56 28.63
N ARG A 214 -8.56 -12.35 28.28
CA ARG A 214 -7.99 -11.04 27.98
C ARG A 214 -7.29 -11.05 26.63
N LEU A 215 -7.52 -9.98 25.87
CA LEU A 215 -6.87 -9.68 24.61
C LEU A 215 -5.89 -8.53 24.81
N TYR A 216 -4.66 -8.70 24.34
CA TYR A 216 -3.58 -7.71 24.32
C TYR A 216 -3.15 -7.40 22.89
#